data_AF-A0A928R4J1-F1
#
_entry.id   AF-A0A928R4J1-F1
#
_cell.length_a   1.000
_cell.length_b   1.000
_cell.length_c   1.000
_cell.angle_alpha   90.00
_cell.angle_beta   90.00
_cell.angle_gamma   90.00
#
_symmetry.space_group_name_H-M   'P 1'
#
loop_
_entity.id
_entity.type
_entity.pdbx_description
1 polymer ?
#
loop_
_entity_poly.entity_id
_entity_poly.type
_entity_poly.pdbx_seq_one_letter_code
_entity_poly.pdbx_strand_id
1 'polypeptide(L)'
;APHSEGYEALRNAALGCQHWGDESEESGSLMARVCHDLYEIAKTIPVLYGGRVTLGYMLYLEMYRWCSSLRATPDGRRSGDYFERGFTPSRLHPQHGATSVVNCMKWVDGSEIAANSVMNVTIPLKPEHSGVFGDYLRASAESGIGAFQINCVTREELLAARENPEAHRDIVVRVCGYSAQFVSLSDEIQTEFLSRNFYEES
;
A
#
# COMPACT_ATOMS: atom_id res chain seq x y z
N ALA A 1 12.00 3.67 -24.98
CA ALA A 1 12.59 4.99 -25.28
C ALA A 1 12.88 5.70 -23.97
N PRO A 2 13.98 6.46 -23.86
CA PRO A 2 14.41 7.11 -22.62
C PRO A 2 13.52 8.34 -22.43
N HIS A 3 12.42 8.20 -21.69
CA HIS A 3 11.42 9.28 -21.54
C HIS A 3 11.62 10.17 -20.31
N SER A 4 12.74 10.07 -19.61
CA SER A 4 13.01 10.82 -18.38
C SER A 4 13.91 12.04 -18.56
N GLU A 5 14.81 12.07 -19.54
CA GLU A 5 15.91 13.05 -19.56
C GLU A 5 15.52 14.51 -19.91
N GLY A 6 14.24 14.79 -20.18
CA GLY A 6 13.77 16.16 -20.51
C GLY A 6 12.65 16.73 -19.64
N TYR A 7 12.05 15.92 -18.76
CA TYR A 7 10.83 16.30 -18.01
C TYR A 7 10.97 16.12 -16.50
N GLU A 8 12.19 16.02 -15.97
CA GLU A 8 12.43 15.86 -14.53
C GLU A 8 11.82 17.00 -13.71
N ALA A 9 11.81 18.23 -14.23
CA ALA A 9 11.14 19.35 -13.56
C ALA A 9 9.62 19.11 -13.41
N LEU A 10 8.96 18.60 -14.45
CA LEU A 10 7.53 18.27 -14.42
C LEU A 10 7.26 17.09 -13.50
N ARG A 11 8.11 16.06 -13.54
CA ARG A 11 8.01 14.91 -12.63
C ARG A 11 8.17 15.34 -11.17
N ASN A 12 9.14 16.18 -10.86
CA ASN A 12 9.35 16.69 -9.51
C ASN A 12 8.18 17.56 -9.05
N ALA A 13 7.59 18.35 -9.94
CA ALA A 13 6.35 19.08 -9.65
C ALA A 13 5.19 18.12 -9.32
N ALA A 14 5.02 17.04 -10.10
CA ALA A 14 4.02 16.02 -9.84
C ALA A 14 4.24 15.30 -8.49
N LEU A 15 5.48 14.98 -8.14
CA LEU A 15 5.82 14.38 -6.84
C LEU A 15 5.53 15.31 -5.65
N GLY A 16 5.50 16.62 -5.88
CA GLY A 16 5.14 17.63 -4.88
C GLY A 16 3.64 17.91 -4.78
N CYS A 17 2.81 17.30 -5.62
CA CYS A 17 1.36 17.42 -5.52
C CYS A 17 0.80 16.65 -4.32
N GLN A 18 -0.43 17.00 -3.95
CA GLN A 18 -1.22 16.25 -2.99
C GLN A 18 -1.44 14.80 -3.48
N HIS A 19 -1.45 13.87 -2.54
CA HIS A 19 -1.42 12.44 -2.82
C HIS A 19 -2.16 11.64 -1.75
N TRP A 20 -2.63 10.45 -2.11
CA TRP A 20 -3.32 9.59 -1.15
C TRP A 20 -2.41 9.25 0.05
N GLY A 21 -2.89 9.54 1.27
CA GLY A 21 -2.14 9.39 2.52
C GLY A 21 -1.65 10.70 3.15
N ASP A 22 -1.77 11.83 2.44
CA ASP A 22 -1.34 13.16 2.88
C ASP A 22 -2.36 13.92 3.75
N GLU A 23 -3.48 13.27 4.10
CA GLU A 23 -4.62 13.83 4.84
C GLU A 23 -5.33 15.04 4.19
N SER A 24 -4.96 15.43 2.97
CA SER A 24 -5.60 16.54 2.25
C SER A 24 -7.01 16.21 1.81
N GLU A 25 -7.88 17.23 1.81
CA GLU A 25 -9.26 17.10 1.34
C GLU A 25 -9.33 16.82 -0.16
N GLU A 26 -8.42 17.37 -0.96
CA GLU A 26 -8.39 17.17 -2.40
C GLU A 26 -8.07 15.70 -2.76
N SER A 27 -7.01 15.13 -2.18
CA SER A 27 -6.62 13.74 -2.43
C SER A 27 -7.68 12.77 -1.91
N GLY A 28 -8.23 13.06 -0.73
CA GLY A 28 -9.32 12.32 -0.11
C GLY A 28 -10.58 12.31 -0.96
N SER A 29 -11.04 13.48 -1.41
CA SER A 29 -12.24 13.63 -2.24
C SER A 29 -12.08 13.00 -3.62
N LEU A 30 -10.87 13.03 -4.19
CA LEU A 30 -10.57 12.32 -5.44
C LEU A 30 -10.69 10.80 -5.25
N MET A 31 -10.09 10.24 -4.19
CA MET A 31 -10.20 8.81 -3.89
C MET A 31 -11.64 8.39 -3.63
N ALA A 32 -12.38 9.17 -2.83
CA ALA A 32 -13.79 8.94 -2.54
C ALA A 32 -14.62 8.87 -3.81
N ARG A 33 -14.44 9.84 -4.72
CA ARG A 33 -15.13 9.87 -6.02
C ARG A 33 -14.79 8.65 -6.87
N VAL A 34 -13.51 8.28 -6.97
CA VAL A 34 -13.10 7.10 -7.74
C VAL A 34 -13.74 5.83 -7.19
N CYS A 35 -13.78 5.65 -5.87
CA CYS A 35 -14.42 4.48 -5.25
C CYS A 35 -15.93 4.46 -5.52
N HIS A 36 -16.59 5.60 -5.32
CA HIS A 36 -18.03 5.74 -5.51
C HIS A 36 -18.45 5.51 -6.97
N ASP A 37 -17.75 6.12 -7.93
CA ASP A 37 -18.04 5.96 -9.36
C ASP A 37 -17.90 4.49 -9.78
N LEU A 38 -16.85 3.81 -9.33
CA LEU A 38 -16.67 2.38 -9.59
C LEU A 38 -17.77 1.54 -8.94
N TYR A 39 -18.18 1.89 -7.72
CA TYR A 39 -19.25 1.20 -7.00
C TYR A 39 -20.60 1.32 -7.72
N GLU A 40 -20.95 2.53 -8.18
CA GLU A 40 -22.18 2.75 -8.94
C GLU A 40 -22.14 2.01 -10.28
N ILE A 41 -21.00 1.96 -10.96
CA ILE A 41 -20.84 1.14 -12.18
C ILE A 41 -21.01 -0.34 -11.84
N ALA A 42 -20.36 -0.84 -10.79
CA ALA A 42 -20.40 -2.25 -10.41
C ALA A 42 -21.82 -2.73 -10.10
N LYS A 43 -22.64 -1.88 -9.46
CA LYS A 43 -24.06 -2.17 -9.18
C LYS A 43 -24.89 -2.44 -10.43
N THR A 44 -24.50 -1.92 -11.59
CA THR A 44 -25.23 -2.12 -12.85
C THR A 44 -24.90 -3.45 -13.53
N ILE A 45 -23.86 -4.16 -13.08
CA ILE A 45 -23.40 -5.40 -13.70
C ILE A 45 -24.34 -6.55 -13.33
N PRO A 46 -24.98 -7.22 -14.31
CA PRO A 46 -25.90 -8.32 -14.03
C PRO A 46 -25.14 -9.54 -13.48
N VAL A 47 -25.71 -10.19 -12.47
CA VAL A 47 -25.14 -11.39 -11.83
C VAL A 47 -26.03 -12.60 -12.13
N LEU A 48 -25.42 -13.68 -12.59
CA LEU A 48 -26.11 -14.88 -13.10
C LEU A 48 -27.07 -15.53 -12.09
N TYR A 49 -26.73 -15.51 -10.80
CA TYR A 49 -27.47 -16.22 -9.75
C TYR A 49 -28.21 -15.29 -8.78
N GLY A 50 -28.43 -14.03 -9.18
CA GLY A 50 -28.91 -12.97 -8.28
C GLY A 50 -27.82 -12.41 -7.37
N GLY A 51 -28.12 -11.32 -6.68
CA GLY A 51 -27.16 -10.58 -5.85
C GLY A 51 -26.61 -9.32 -6.54
N ARG A 52 -25.48 -8.83 -6.04
CA ARG A 52 -24.80 -7.62 -6.52
C ARG A 52 -23.31 -7.86 -6.64
N VAL A 53 -22.67 -7.23 -7.63
CA VAL A 53 -21.21 -7.13 -7.65
C VAL A 53 -20.78 -6.22 -6.50
N THR A 54 -19.74 -6.63 -5.78
CA THR A 54 -19.10 -5.82 -4.74
C THR A 54 -17.64 -5.61 -5.12
N LEU A 55 -17.08 -4.47 -4.73
CA LEU A 55 -15.72 -4.11 -5.09
C LEU A 55 -14.75 -4.48 -3.99
N GLY A 56 -13.57 -4.93 -4.42
CA GLY A 56 -12.45 -5.18 -3.55
C GLY A 56 -11.17 -4.58 -4.13
N TYR A 57 -10.33 -4.02 -3.25
CA TYR A 57 -9.11 -3.31 -3.60
C TYR A 57 -7.93 -4.10 -3.06
N MET A 58 -7.46 -5.06 -3.86
CA MET A 58 -6.37 -5.95 -3.50
C MET A 58 -5.60 -6.39 -4.73
N LEU A 59 -4.30 -6.60 -4.56
CA LEU A 59 -3.41 -7.10 -5.60
C LEU A 59 -2.30 -7.94 -4.95
N TYR A 60 -1.96 -9.06 -5.57
CA TYR A 60 -0.94 -9.99 -5.09
C TYR A 60 0.34 -9.86 -5.93
N LEU A 61 0.80 -10.96 -6.52
CA LEU A 61 2.05 -11.03 -7.27
C LEU A 61 1.90 -10.54 -8.72
N GLU A 62 0.68 -10.35 -9.21
CA GLU A 62 0.42 -9.82 -10.55
C GLU A 62 0.96 -8.40 -10.71
N MET A 63 1.12 -7.68 -9.60
CA MET A 63 1.75 -6.37 -9.53
C MET A 63 3.11 -6.34 -10.25
N TYR A 64 3.99 -7.33 -10.04
CA TYR A 64 5.32 -7.37 -10.66
C TYR A 64 5.22 -7.38 -12.19
N ARG A 65 4.28 -8.17 -12.73
CA ARG A 65 4.01 -8.23 -14.17
C ARG A 65 3.36 -6.96 -14.70
N TRP A 66 2.43 -6.36 -13.96
CA TRP A 66 1.74 -5.14 -14.39
C TRP A 66 2.70 -3.95 -14.38
N CYS A 67 3.49 -3.78 -13.33
CA CYS A 67 4.46 -2.68 -13.20
C CYS A 67 5.44 -2.67 -14.36
N SER A 68 6.00 -3.84 -14.72
CA SER A 68 6.96 -3.95 -15.84
C SER A 68 6.37 -3.57 -17.20
N SER A 69 5.04 -3.67 -17.36
CA SER A 69 4.33 -3.31 -18.59
C SER A 69 3.74 -1.89 -18.58
N LEU A 70 3.66 -1.26 -17.41
CA LEU A 70 3.09 0.07 -17.24
C LEU A 70 4.11 1.17 -17.55
N ARG A 71 3.67 2.14 -18.35
CA ARG A 71 4.40 3.38 -18.62
C ARG A 71 4.36 4.30 -17.40
N ALA A 72 5.14 5.39 -17.46
CA ALA A 72 5.12 6.42 -16.42
C ALA A 72 3.69 6.97 -16.21
N THR A 73 3.34 7.32 -14.97
CA THR A 73 2.01 7.85 -14.62
C THR A 73 2.11 9.30 -14.11
N PRO A 74 1.00 10.07 -14.18
CA PRO A 74 1.00 11.50 -13.82
C PRO A 74 1.34 11.82 -12.37
N ASP A 75 1.34 10.82 -11.47
CA ASP A 75 1.80 10.90 -10.07
C ASP A 75 3.34 10.93 -9.95
N GLY A 76 4.06 10.90 -11.07
CA GLY A 76 5.52 10.92 -11.09
C GLY A 76 6.17 9.53 -11.00
N ARG A 77 5.39 8.45 -10.97
CA ARG A 77 5.91 7.07 -11.07
C ARG A 77 6.59 6.88 -12.43
N ARG A 78 7.80 6.29 -12.46
CA ARG A 78 8.46 6.01 -13.75
C ARG A 78 7.90 4.75 -14.40
N SER A 79 8.19 4.58 -15.68
CA SER A 79 7.86 3.35 -16.40
C SER A 79 8.57 2.17 -15.75
N GLY A 80 7.85 1.08 -15.48
CA GLY A 80 8.42 -0.09 -14.82
C GLY A 80 8.44 -0.05 -13.28
N ASP A 81 8.33 1.13 -12.65
CA ASP A 81 8.37 1.25 -11.18
C ASP A 81 7.15 0.58 -10.54
N TYR A 82 7.36 0.06 -9.33
CA TYR A 82 6.29 -0.51 -8.51
C TYR A 82 5.24 0.54 -8.11
N PHE A 83 3.97 0.13 -8.09
CA PHE A 83 2.87 0.88 -7.48
C PHE A 83 2.35 0.12 -6.25
N GLU A 84 1.55 0.77 -5.42
CA GLU A 84 1.07 0.19 -4.15
C GLU A 84 -0.18 -0.67 -4.28
N ARG A 85 -0.47 -1.42 -3.22
CA ARG A 85 -1.58 -2.38 -3.18
C ARG A 85 -2.73 -1.88 -2.32
N GLY A 86 -3.94 -2.03 -2.85
CA GLY A 86 -5.16 -1.63 -2.17
C GLY A 86 -5.13 -0.13 -1.84
N PHE A 87 -5.41 0.20 -0.59
CA PHE A 87 -5.41 1.57 -0.08
C PHE A 87 -4.10 1.99 0.57
N THR A 88 -3.02 1.22 0.39
CA THR A 88 -1.70 1.60 0.91
C THR A 88 -1.20 2.87 0.21
N PRO A 89 -0.86 3.96 0.94
CA PRO A 89 -0.27 5.17 0.36
C PRO A 89 1.01 4.89 -0.43
N SER A 90 1.17 5.60 -1.55
CA SER A 90 2.26 5.39 -2.51
C SER A 90 3.65 5.56 -1.88
N ARG A 91 4.58 4.65 -2.22
CA ARG A 91 6.02 4.78 -1.88
C ARG A 91 6.73 5.96 -2.55
N LEU A 92 6.07 6.64 -3.48
CA LEU A 92 6.64 7.81 -4.14
C LEU A 92 6.71 9.04 -3.23
N HIS A 93 5.88 9.07 -2.18
CA HIS A 93 5.77 10.21 -1.30
C HIS A 93 6.14 9.80 0.14
N PRO A 94 7.00 10.58 0.82
CA PRO A 94 7.23 10.40 2.24
C PRO A 94 5.92 10.64 2.98
N GLN A 95 5.57 9.73 3.88
CA GLN A 95 4.31 9.79 4.64
C GLN A 95 4.52 10.42 6.01
N HIS A 96 3.47 11.06 6.52
CA HIS A 96 3.48 11.82 7.79
C HIS A 96 3.49 10.94 9.05
N GLY A 97 3.49 9.61 8.90
CA GLY A 97 3.43 8.66 9.99
C GLY A 97 2.59 7.44 9.63
N ALA A 98 2.59 6.41 10.47
CA ALA A 98 1.73 5.26 10.22
C ALA A 98 0.25 5.55 10.52
N THR A 99 -0.04 6.50 11.41
CA THR A 99 -1.42 6.92 11.71
C THR A 99 -2.11 7.55 10.49
N SER A 100 -1.39 8.32 9.67
CA SER A 100 -1.98 8.94 8.46
C SER A 100 -2.43 7.88 7.42
N VAL A 101 -1.79 6.71 7.42
CA VAL A 101 -2.14 5.58 6.56
C VAL A 101 -3.52 5.04 6.90
N VAL A 102 -3.91 4.98 8.17
CA VAL A 102 -5.26 4.54 8.57
C VAL A 102 -6.26 5.68 8.44
N ASN A 103 -5.88 6.90 8.81
CA ASN A 103 -6.75 8.08 8.79
C ASN A 103 -7.31 8.40 7.40
N CYS A 104 -6.56 8.11 6.33
CA CYS A 104 -7.03 8.40 4.97
C CYS A 104 -8.34 7.64 4.62
N MET A 105 -8.61 6.50 5.26
CA MET A 105 -9.85 5.75 5.06
C MET A 105 -11.11 6.51 5.47
N LYS A 106 -11.01 7.60 6.25
CA LYS A 106 -12.16 8.46 6.58
C LYS A 106 -12.90 9.00 5.35
N TRP A 107 -12.22 9.06 4.20
CA TRP A 107 -12.77 9.54 2.93
C TRP A 107 -13.56 8.47 2.15
N VAL A 108 -13.42 7.18 2.50
CA VAL A 108 -13.99 6.07 1.73
C VAL A 108 -15.11 5.40 2.53
N ASP A 109 -16.26 5.17 1.88
CA ASP A 109 -17.33 4.38 2.49
C ASP A 109 -16.98 2.89 2.45
N GLY A 110 -16.75 2.30 3.63
CA GLY A 110 -16.45 0.87 3.79
C GLY A 110 -17.50 -0.06 3.16
N SER A 111 -18.76 0.37 3.04
CA SER A 111 -19.83 -0.41 2.45
C SER A 111 -19.74 -0.53 0.93
N GLU A 112 -19.03 0.39 0.27
CA GLU A 112 -18.78 0.40 -1.18
C GLU A 112 -17.61 -0.52 -1.57
N ILE A 113 -16.76 -0.87 -0.60
CA ILE A 113 -15.54 -1.68 -0.78
C ILE A 113 -15.61 -3.04 -0.06
N ALA A 114 -16.82 -3.57 0.09
CA ALA A 114 -17.11 -4.72 0.94
C ALA A 114 -16.49 -6.06 0.50
N ALA A 115 -15.96 -6.18 -0.72
CA ALA A 115 -15.37 -7.43 -1.24
C ALA A 115 -13.90 -7.65 -0.83
N ASN A 116 -13.47 -6.98 0.24
CA ASN A 116 -12.12 -6.89 0.81
C ASN A 116 -11.25 -5.76 0.26
N SER A 117 -10.46 -5.16 1.14
CA SER A 117 -9.53 -4.09 0.82
C SER A 117 -8.28 -4.25 1.67
N VAL A 118 -7.09 -3.99 1.10
CA VAL A 118 -5.82 -4.22 1.80
C VAL A 118 -5.10 -2.92 2.07
N MET A 119 -4.47 -2.86 3.24
CA MET A 119 -3.58 -1.77 3.64
C MET A 119 -2.37 -2.36 4.37
N ASN A 120 -1.17 -1.99 3.94
CA ASN A 120 0.08 -2.53 4.47
C ASN A 120 0.89 -1.43 5.12
N VAL A 121 1.42 -1.72 6.30
CA VAL A 121 2.22 -0.79 7.09
C VAL A 121 3.41 -1.54 7.67
N THR A 122 4.59 -0.93 7.59
CA THR A 122 5.81 -1.44 8.24
C THR A 122 6.26 -0.44 9.28
N ILE A 123 6.13 -0.78 10.57
CA ILE A 123 6.53 0.07 11.70
C ILE A 123 7.43 -0.79 12.59
N PRO A 124 8.57 -0.31 13.09
CA PRO A 124 9.47 -1.11 13.94
C PRO A 124 8.96 -1.24 15.38
N LEU A 125 7.74 -1.75 15.54
CA LEU A 125 7.11 -1.97 16.85
C LEU A 125 7.80 -3.11 17.60
N LYS A 126 8.03 -2.89 18.88
CA LYS A 126 8.63 -3.86 19.81
C LYS A 126 7.59 -4.28 20.86
N PRO A 127 7.83 -5.34 21.65
CA PRO A 127 6.88 -5.77 22.68
C PRO A 127 6.45 -4.66 23.66
N GLU A 128 7.36 -3.72 23.98
CA GLU A 128 7.06 -2.54 24.78
C GLU A 128 6.01 -1.60 24.14
N HIS A 129 5.83 -1.63 22.83
CA HIS A 129 4.85 -0.82 22.07
C HIS A 129 3.49 -1.52 21.91
N SER A 130 3.19 -2.54 22.73
CA SER A 130 1.94 -3.30 22.63
C SER A 130 0.66 -2.45 22.74
N GLY A 131 0.69 -1.35 23.50
CA GLY A 131 -0.41 -0.38 23.56
C GLY A 131 -0.66 0.28 22.21
N VAL A 132 0.40 0.81 21.60
CA VAL A 132 0.35 1.45 20.27
C VAL A 132 -0.11 0.47 19.20
N PHE A 133 0.37 -0.78 19.23
CA PHE A 133 -0.13 -1.83 18.35
C PHE A 133 -1.64 -2.06 18.51
N GLY A 134 -2.13 -2.08 19.75
CA GLY A 134 -3.56 -2.20 20.06
C GLY A 134 -4.40 -1.03 19.51
N ASP A 135 -3.86 0.19 19.57
CA ASP A 135 -4.51 1.39 19.04
C ASP A 135 -4.60 1.36 17.51
N TYR A 136 -3.54 0.93 16.82
CA TYR A 136 -3.57 0.70 15.37
C TYR A 136 -4.63 -0.34 14.97
N LEU A 137 -4.75 -1.44 15.72
CA LEU A 137 -5.78 -2.44 15.46
C LEU A 137 -7.18 -1.87 15.64
N ARG A 138 -7.42 -1.09 16.70
CA ARG A 138 -8.71 -0.44 16.95
C ARG A 138 -9.07 0.55 15.85
N ALA A 139 -8.15 1.46 15.52
CA ALA A 139 -8.33 2.44 14.45
C ALA A 139 -8.61 1.76 13.11
N SER A 140 -7.92 0.66 12.80
CA SER A 140 -8.17 -0.11 11.57
C SER A 140 -9.54 -0.79 11.56
N ALA A 141 -10.01 -1.30 12.69
CA ALA A 141 -11.33 -1.90 12.79
C ALA A 141 -12.45 -0.85 12.61
N GLU A 142 -12.24 0.35 13.13
CA GLU A 142 -13.18 1.47 13.00
C GLU A 142 -13.17 2.10 11.59
N SER A 143 -12.07 2.01 10.86
CA SER A 143 -11.94 2.61 9.52
C SER A 143 -12.67 1.84 8.41
N GLY A 144 -13.11 0.61 8.67
CA GLY A 144 -13.79 -0.23 7.68
C GLY A 144 -12.88 -0.85 6.62
N ILE A 145 -11.55 -0.77 6.78
CA ILE A 145 -10.61 -1.50 5.91
C ILE A 145 -10.76 -3.01 6.11
N GLY A 146 -10.77 -3.78 5.03
CA GLY A 146 -10.99 -5.23 5.09
C GLY A 146 -9.82 -6.01 5.73
N ALA A 147 -8.59 -5.59 5.44
CA ALA A 147 -7.39 -6.23 5.94
C ALA A 147 -6.26 -5.21 6.17
N PHE A 148 -6.00 -4.93 7.44
CA PHE A 148 -4.84 -4.15 7.89
C PHE A 148 -3.67 -5.08 8.22
N GLN A 149 -2.53 -4.86 7.57
CA GLN A 149 -1.38 -5.76 7.58
C GLN A 149 -0.15 -5.03 8.10
N ILE A 150 0.30 -5.40 9.31
CA ILE A 150 1.43 -4.76 9.98
C ILE A 150 2.65 -5.67 9.92
N ASN A 151 3.78 -5.12 9.48
CA ASN A 151 5.11 -5.70 9.63
C ASN A 151 5.87 -4.97 10.73
N CYS A 152 6.48 -5.73 11.64
CA CYS A 152 7.28 -5.21 12.75
C CYS A 152 8.78 -5.47 12.52
N VAL A 153 9.36 -4.82 11.52
CA VAL A 153 10.77 -4.98 11.11
C VAL A 153 11.37 -3.64 10.71
N THR A 154 12.69 -3.50 10.83
CA THR A 154 13.43 -2.34 10.33
C THR A 154 13.99 -2.60 8.93
N ARG A 155 14.36 -1.53 8.23
CA ARG A 155 15.05 -1.64 6.94
C ARG A 155 16.42 -2.29 7.12
N GLU A 156 17.11 -1.96 8.21
CA GLU A 156 18.45 -2.43 8.54
C GLU A 156 18.45 -3.94 8.81
N GLU A 157 17.46 -4.46 9.53
CA GLU A 157 17.27 -5.90 9.77
C GLU A 157 17.11 -6.67 8.45
N LEU A 158 16.32 -6.13 7.52
CA LEU A 158 16.11 -6.75 6.22
C LEU A 158 17.35 -6.68 5.34
N LEU A 159 18.10 -5.58 5.37
CA LEU A 159 19.38 -5.47 4.66
C LEU A 159 20.41 -6.47 5.21
N ALA A 160 20.53 -6.58 6.53
CA ALA A 160 21.38 -7.58 7.18
C ALA A 160 20.96 -9.02 6.81
N ALA A 161 19.65 -9.27 6.71
CA ALA A 161 19.14 -10.56 6.25
C ALA A 161 19.49 -10.89 4.80
N ARG A 162 19.66 -9.89 3.93
CA ARG A 162 20.16 -10.11 2.56
C ARG A 162 21.64 -10.47 2.53
N GLU A 163 22.42 -9.85 3.41
CA GLU A 163 23.87 -10.07 3.49
C GLU A 163 24.21 -11.42 4.16
N ASN A 164 23.44 -11.81 5.17
CA ASN A 164 23.63 -13.06 5.90
C ASN A 164 22.32 -13.85 6.11
N PRO A 165 21.75 -14.47 5.05
CA PRO A 165 20.46 -15.15 5.12
C PRO A 165 20.38 -16.28 6.16
N GLU A 166 21.49 -16.94 6.47
CA GLU A 166 21.51 -18.05 7.44
C GLU A 166 21.29 -17.59 8.88
N ALA A 167 21.73 -16.37 9.22
CA ALA A 167 21.58 -15.80 10.55
C ALA A 167 20.19 -15.19 10.81
N HIS A 168 19.39 -14.98 9.76
CA HIS A 168 18.14 -14.22 9.81
C HIS A 168 16.92 -15.02 9.29
N ARG A 169 16.92 -16.34 9.46
CA ARG A 169 15.81 -17.24 9.04
C ARG A 169 14.53 -17.06 9.85
N ASP A 170 14.62 -16.37 10.98
CA ASP A 170 13.54 -16.06 11.90
C ASP A 170 12.70 -14.84 11.46
N ILE A 171 13.22 -14.00 10.55
CA ILE A 171 12.50 -12.83 10.05
C ILE A 171 11.37 -13.27 9.10
N VAL A 172 10.13 -13.18 9.59
CA VAL A 172 8.91 -13.42 8.82
C VAL A 172 8.26 -12.10 8.47
N VAL A 173 8.02 -11.87 7.18
CA VAL A 173 7.34 -10.67 6.68
C VAL A 173 6.00 -11.03 6.06
N ARG A 174 5.04 -10.10 6.18
CA ARG A 174 3.76 -10.07 5.50
C ARG A 174 3.94 -9.38 4.16
N VAL A 175 3.88 -10.15 3.07
CA VAL A 175 4.14 -9.61 1.72
C VAL A 175 2.89 -8.91 1.17
N CYS A 176 1.87 -9.70 0.84
CA CYS A 176 0.55 -9.27 0.36
C CYS A 176 -0.46 -10.38 0.68
N GLY A 177 -1.08 -10.37 1.86
CA GLY A 177 -2.06 -11.41 2.23
C GLY A 177 -1.48 -12.77 2.64
N TYR A 178 -0.17 -12.98 2.57
CA TYR A 178 0.53 -14.15 3.11
C TYR A 178 1.82 -13.74 3.83
N SER A 179 2.28 -14.61 4.73
CA SER A 179 3.53 -14.45 5.47
C SER A 179 4.57 -15.44 4.97
N ALA A 180 5.82 -15.01 4.88
CA ALA A 180 6.94 -15.86 4.47
C ALA A 180 8.23 -15.43 5.16
N GLN A 181 9.20 -16.35 5.27
CA GLN A 181 10.55 -15.99 5.70
C GLN A 181 11.15 -15.05 4.66
N PHE A 182 11.61 -13.87 5.09
CA PHE A 182 12.12 -12.85 4.17
C PHE A 182 13.24 -13.41 3.27
N VAL A 183 14.16 -14.18 3.87
CA VAL A 183 15.28 -14.82 3.18
C VAL A 183 14.89 -15.89 2.16
N SER A 184 13.65 -16.40 2.21
CA SER A 184 13.11 -17.36 1.24
C SER A 184 12.48 -16.70 0.02
N LEU A 185 12.25 -15.38 0.06
CA LEU A 185 11.68 -14.61 -1.03
C LEU A 185 12.72 -14.42 -2.14
N SER A 186 12.25 -14.28 -3.39
CA SER A 186 13.13 -13.91 -4.50
C SER A 186 13.72 -12.51 -4.33
N ASP A 187 14.87 -12.25 -4.95
CA ASP A 187 15.52 -10.94 -4.93
C ASP A 187 14.60 -9.80 -5.41
N GLU A 188 13.72 -10.08 -6.38
CA GLU A 188 12.73 -9.13 -6.88
C GLU A 188 11.74 -8.72 -5.78
N ILE A 189 11.19 -9.70 -5.05
CA ILE A 189 10.24 -9.45 -3.96
C ILE A 189 10.94 -8.76 -2.79
N GLN A 190 12.15 -9.19 -2.42
CA GLN A 190 12.92 -8.55 -1.35
C GLN A 190 13.23 -7.07 -1.69
N THR A 191 13.62 -6.80 -2.93
CA THR A 191 13.91 -5.44 -3.41
C THR A 191 12.64 -4.58 -3.43
N GLU A 192 11.52 -5.13 -3.89
CA GLU A 192 10.23 -4.44 -3.85
C GLU A 192 9.81 -4.13 -2.41
N PHE A 193 9.94 -5.08 -1.49
CA PHE A 193 9.59 -4.90 -0.10
C PHE A 193 10.44 -3.81 0.55
N LEU A 194 11.75 -3.83 0.33
CA LEU A 194 12.66 -2.79 0.80
C LEU A 194 12.33 -1.42 0.19
N SER A 195 11.80 -1.34 -1.03
CA SER A 195 11.42 -0.04 -1.61
C SER A 195 10.12 0.56 -1.05
N ARG A 196 9.38 -0.16 -0.19
CA ARG A 196 8.17 0.35 0.48
C ARG A 196 8.53 1.40 1.54
N ASN A 197 7.51 2.14 1.98
CA ASN A 197 7.62 3.04 3.12
C ASN A 197 7.80 2.25 4.43
N PHE A 198 8.73 2.71 5.26
CA PHE A 198 8.93 2.28 6.65
C PHE A 198 8.57 3.48 7.51
N TYR A 199 7.65 3.28 8.43
CA TYR A 199 7.03 4.34 9.20
C TYR A 199 7.65 4.38 10.60
N GLU A 200 7.74 5.58 11.16
CA GLU A 200 8.06 5.77 12.58
C GLU A 200 6.79 5.63 13.44
N GLU A 201 7.00 5.33 14.72
CA GLU A 201 5.94 5.32 15.72
C GLU A 201 5.43 6.75 15.90
N SER A 202 4.19 7.01 15.47
CA SER A 202 3.51 8.31 15.54
C SER A 202 2.03 8.15 15.82
#